data_AF-D6A5K6-F1
#
_entry.id   AF-D6A5K6-F1
#
_cell.length_a   1.000
_cell.length_b   1.000
_cell.length_c   1.000
_cell.angle_alpha   90.00
_cell.angle_beta   90.00
_cell.angle_gamma   90.00
#
_symmetry.space_group_name_H-M   'P 1'
#
loop_
_entity.id
_entity.type
_entity.pdbx_description
1 polymer ?
#
loop_
_entity_poly.entity_id
_entity_poly.type
_entity_poly.pdbx_seq_one_letter_code
_entity_poly.pdbx_strand_id
1 'polypeptide(L)'
;RGDGRRRRHARPGAGRGDLPGRHEADRGAEADPVSERQQRPGSGRELVPGSGKGDSTGLVQPGAESGVEPGDPGQIIYGDGPVTINAGRPVVTLSVVNTADRPVSVGSHYHFAEANPALRFDRDRAWGHRLNILAGGMRRFEPGATVEVELIPLGGRRIVRGLRGACGGALDG
;
A
#
# COMPACT_ATOMS: atom_id res chain seq x y z
N ARG A 1 56.67 -24.24 -47.28
CA ARG A 1 55.33 -24.70 -47.72
C ARG A 1 54.35 -23.63 -47.22
N GLY A 2 54.07 -22.51 -47.92
CA GLY A 2 53.41 -22.39 -49.23
C GLY A 2 51.96 -22.89 -49.08
N ASP A 3 50.87 -22.19 -49.40
CA ASP A 3 50.57 -20.93 -50.09
C ASP A 3 49.03 -20.77 -50.02
N GLY A 4 48.49 -19.59 -50.31
CA GLY A 4 47.38 -19.54 -51.26
C GLY A 4 45.96 -19.27 -50.75
N ARG A 5 45.66 -17.99 -50.56
CA ARG A 5 44.34 -17.37 -50.75
C ARG A 5 43.69 -17.84 -52.07
N ARG A 6 42.37 -18.11 -52.15
CA ARG A 6 41.47 -17.83 -53.32
C ARG A 6 40.01 -17.76 -52.84
N ARG A 7 39.40 -16.57 -52.70
CA ARG A 7 38.55 -15.88 -53.69
C ARG A 7 37.65 -16.80 -54.52
N ARG A 8 36.33 -16.66 -54.36
CA ARG A 8 35.33 -16.98 -55.39
C ARG A 8 34.56 -15.72 -55.75
N HIS A 9 34.83 -15.22 -56.95
CA HIS A 9 33.91 -14.40 -57.74
C HIS A 9 33.34 -15.31 -58.83
N ALA A 10 32.03 -15.24 -59.07
CA ALA A 10 31.41 -15.32 -60.40
C ALA A 10 29.94 -14.85 -60.32
N ARG A 11 29.65 -13.71 -60.96
CA ARG A 11 28.36 -13.37 -61.61
C ARG A 11 28.52 -13.77 -63.11
N PRO A 12 27.56 -13.63 -64.07
CA PRO A 12 26.19 -13.06 -64.05
C PRO A 12 25.13 -13.86 -64.86
N GLY A 13 23.88 -13.37 -64.94
CA GLY A 13 22.88 -13.81 -65.93
C GLY A 13 21.55 -13.05 -65.79
N ALA A 14 21.18 -12.28 -66.82
CA ALA A 14 20.06 -11.34 -66.86
C ALA A 14 18.81 -11.94 -67.54
N GLY A 15 17.60 -11.44 -67.22
CA GLY A 15 16.41 -11.73 -68.04
C GLY A 15 15.03 -11.40 -67.45
N ARG A 16 14.66 -10.11 -67.53
CA ARG A 16 13.33 -9.45 -67.69
C ARG A 16 12.02 -10.22 -67.38
N GLY A 17 11.19 -9.59 -66.55
CA GLY A 17 9.73 -9.70 -66.56
C GLY A 17 9.12 -8.45 -65.91
N ASP A 18 8.51 -7.59 -66.73
CA ASP A 18 7.78 -6.37 -66.33
C ASP A 18 6.59 -6.69 -65.41
N LEU A 19 6.42 -5.95 -64.32
CA LEU A 19 5.13 -5.81 -63.63
C LEU A 19 4.94 -4.36 -63.17
N PRO A 20 3.74 -3.77 -63.37
CA PRO A 20 3.51 -2.33 -63.33
C PRO A 20 3.37 -1.77 -61.91
N GLY A 21 3.63 -0.46 -61.82
CA GLY A 21 3.71 0.34 -60.60
C GLY A 21 2.57 0.14 -59.62
N ARG A 22 2.94 0.05 -58.34
CA ARG A 22 2.03 0.21 -57.21
C ARG A 22 2.33 1.54 -56.56
N HIS A 23 1.31 2.38 -56.54
CA HIS A 23 1.26 3.68 -55.90
C HIS A 23 1.86 3.64 -54.48
N GLU A 24 2.78 4.56 -54.23
CA GLU A 24 3.06 5.07 -52.89
C GLU A 24 1.74 5.56 -52.27
N ALA A 25 1.25 4.81 -51.29
CA ALA A 25 0.29 5.30 -50.32
C ALA A 25 1.06 5.47 -49.01
N ASP A 26 1.58 6.67 -48.83
CA ASP A 26 1.94 7.24 -47.54
C ASP A 26 0.71 7.13 -46.62
N ARG A 27 0.71 6.15 -45.72
CA ARG A 27 -0.21 6.09 -44.59
C ARG A 27 0.62 6.35 -43.36
N GLY A 28 0.70 7.64 -43.01
CA GLY A 28 1.16 8.08 -41.71
C GLY A 28 0.47 7.26 -40.62
N ALA A 29 1.28 6.65 -39.76
CA ALA A 29 0.79 6.07 -38.52
C ALA A 29 0.33 7.22 -37.63
N GLU A 30 -0.95 7.55 -37.70
CA GLU A 30 -1.60 8.43 -36.74
C GLU A 30 -1.61 7.67 -35.40
N ALA A 31 -0.74 8.11 -34.48
CA ALA A 31 -0.72 7.59 -33.12
C ALA A 31 -2.05 7.94 -32.46
N ASP A 32 -2.74 6.93 -31.92
CA ASP A 32 -3.92 7.15 -31.08
C ASP A 32 -3.59 8.21 -30.01
N PRO A 33 -4.41 9.26 -29.86
CA PRO A 33 -4.19 10.22 -28.79
C PRO A 33 -4.28 9.45 -27.47
N VAL A 34 -3.20 9.51 -26.68
CA VAL A 34 -3.15 8.98 -25.33
C VAL A 34 -4.35 9.56 -24.59
N SER A 35 -5.39 8.77 -24.40
CA SER A 35 -6.56 9.16 -23.63
C SER A 35 -6.03 9.61 -22.27
N GLU A 36 -6.19 10.89 -21.94
CA GLU A 36 -5.99 11.36 -20.57
C GLU A 36 -6.79 10.40 -19.69
N ARG A 37 -6.09 9.59 -18.89
CA ARG A 37 -6.74 8.70 -17.93
C ARG A 37 -7.52 9.64 -17.02
N GLN A 38 -8.80 9.77 -17.30
CA GLN A 38 -9.72 10.56 -16.51
C GLN A 38 -9.51 10.10 -15.07
N GLN A 39 -9.03 11.03 -14.23
CA GLN A 39 -8.70 10.73 -12.85
C GLN A 39 -9.91 10.04 -12.23
N ARG A 40 -9.69 8.85 -11.67
CA ARG A 40 -10.78 8.05 -11.12
C ARG A 40 -11.41 8.86 -9.98
N PRO A 41 -12.75 8.99 -9.94
CA PRO A 41 -13.43 9.63 -8.81
C PRO A 41 -12.97 9.00 -7.49
N GLY A 42 -12.51 9.83 -6.54
CA GLY A 42 -12.02 9.41 -5.23
C GLY A 42 -10.50 9.23 -5.08
N SER A 43 -9.68 9.49 -6.11
CA SER A 43 -8.21 9.35 -6.01
C SER A 43 -7.50 10.51 -5.29
N GLY A 44 -8.22 11.42 -4.64
CA GLY A 44 -7.70 12.75 -4.27
C GLY A 44 -7.44 13.02 -2.78
N ARG A 45 -7.67 12.08 -1.86
CA ARG A 45 -7.39 12.32 -0.42
C ARG A 45 -6.37 11.34 0.14
N GLU A 46 -5.26 11.89 0.58
CA GLU A 46 -4.27 11.20 1.40
C GLU A 46 -4.92 10.78 2.73
N LEU A 47 -4.96 9.47 2.97
CA LEU A 47 -5.40 8.91 4.23
C LEU A 47 -4.30 9.11 5.27
N VAL A 48 -4.39 10.18 6.06
CA VAL A 48 -3.53 10.33 7.24
C VAL A 48 -3.93 9.25 8.24
N PRO A 49 -2.99 8.39 8.68
CA PRO A 49 -3.32 7.36 9.65
C PRO A 49 -3.71 8.03 10.99
N GLY A 50 -5.00 8.06 11.30
CA GLY A 50 -5.53 8.75 12.48
C GLY A 50 -5.01 8.12 13.78
N SER A 51 -4.38 8.93 14.64
CA SER A 51 -4.25 8.62 16.07
C SER A 51 -5.66 8.51 16.63
N GLY A 52 -6.01 7.44 17.33
CA GLY A 52 -7.37 7.23 17.85
C GLY A 52 -7.82 8.21 18.94
N LYS A 53 -7.38 9.47 18.90
CA LYS A 53 -7.88 10.66 19.60
C LYS A 53 -9.22 11.19 19.05
N GLY A 54 -10.02 10.35 18.40
CA GLY A 54 -11.30 10.80 17.83
C GLY A 54 -11.18 11.75 16.63
N ASP A 55 -9.98 11.98 16.10
CA ASP A 55 -9.83 12.62 14.79
C ASP A 55 -10.35 11.66 13.71
N SER A 56 -11.44 12.08 13.09
CA SER A 56 -12.23 11.35 12.11
C SER A 56 -11.35 10.69 11.06
N THR A 57 -11.35 9.36 11.01
CA THR A 57 -10.95 8.68 9.77
C THR A 57 -12.19 8.54 8.91
N GLY A 58 -12.38 9.50 8.00
CA GLY A 58 -13.35 9.35 6.93
C GLY A 58 -12.88 8.22 6.01
N LEU A 59 -13.36 7.01 6.25
CA LEU A 59 -13.32 5.94 5.25
C LEU A 59 -14.39 6.27 4.22
N VAL A 60 -14.06 7.16 3.28
CA VAL A 60 -14.88 7.32 2.08
C VAL A 60 -14.46 6.20 1.13
N GLN A 61 -15.36 5.27 0.84
CA GLN A 61 -15.11 4.32 -0.23
C GLN A 61 -14.98 5.07 -1.56
N PRO A 62 -14.06 4.70 -2.46
CA PRO A 62 -14.06 5.20 -3.83
C PRO A 62 -15.43 4.90 -4.47
N GLY A 63 -16.18 5.95 -4.84
CA GLY A 63 -17.54 5.85 -5.35
C GLY A 63 -18.65 6.24 -4.35
N ALA A 64 -18.34 6.48 -3.07
CA ALA A 64 -19.31 6.95 -2.08
C ALA A 64 -19.77 8.41 -2.29
N GLU A 65 -19.06 9.16 -3.12
CA GLU A 65 -19.40 10.54 -3.51
C GLU A 65 -20.04 10.60 -4.91
N SER A 66 -20.55 9.49 -5.45
CA SER A 66 -21.35 9.53 -6.68
C SER A 66 -22.59 10.39 -6.40
N GLY A 67 -22.74 11.51 -7.10
CA GLY A 67 -23.84 12.46 -6.95
C GLY A 67 -25.18 11.74 -6.80
N VAL A 68 -25.70 11.76 -5.57
CA VAL A 68 -26.80 10.90 -5.13
C VAL A 68 -28.11 11.52 -5.56
N GLU A 69 -28.71 10.98 -6.62
CA GLU A 69 -30.15 10.77 -6.58
C GLU A 69 -30.38 9.42 -5.84
N PRO A 70 -31.32 9.34 -4.88
CA PRO A 70 -31.65 8.07 -4.24
C PRO A 70 -32.11 7.04 -5.28
N GLY A 71 -31.48 5.86 -5.32
CA GLY A 71 -31.96 4.75 -6.16
C GLY A 71 -30.94 4.07 -7.08
N ASP A 72 -29.67 4.49 -7.07
CA ASP A 72 -28.64 3.84 -7.89
C ASP A 72 -28.30 2.42 -7.38
N PRO A 73 -28.22 1.40 -8.26
CA PRO A 73 -27.79 0.07 -7.87
C PRO A 73 -26.39 0.08 -7.25
N GLY A 74 -26.28 -0.41 -6.01
CA GLY A 74 -25.01 -0.44 -5.25
C GLY A 74 -24.74 0.81 -4.41
N GLN A 75 -25.67 1.77 -4.37
CA GLN A 75 -25.55 2.95 -3.51
C GLN A 75 -25.55 2.55 -2.01
N ILE A 76 -24.60 3.13 -1.27
CA ILE A 76 -24.54 3.05 0.19
C ILE A 76 -24.94 4.41 0.74
N ILE A 77 -26.05 4.46 1.48
CA ILE A 77 -26.51 5.65 2.18
C ILE A 77 -25.93 5.62 3.60
N TYR A 78 -25.01 6.54 3.89
CA TYR A 78 -24.37 6.64 5.20
C TYR A 78 -25.23 7.45 6.17
N GLY A 79 -25.09 7.19 7.47
CA GLY A 79 -25.54 8.11 8.49
C GLY A 79 -24.61 9.32 8.59
N ASP A 80 -25.09 10.38 9.23
CA ASP A 80 -24.30 11.60 9.39
C ASP A 80 -23.20 11.44 10.44
N GLY A 81 -22.08 12.11 10.19
CA GLY A 81 -20.98 12.25 11.14
C GLY A 81 -19.99 11.09 11.19
N PRO A 82 -18.86 11.30 11.89
CA PRO A 82 -17.81 10.30 11.98
C PRO A 82 -18.15 9.17 12.97
N VAL A 83 -17.59 7.99 12.75
CA VAL A 83 -17.67 6.87 13.69
C VAL A 83 -16.49 6.92 14.66
N THR A 84 -16.77 7.04 15.96
CA THR A 84 -15.75 6.91 17.00
C THR A 84 -15.35 5.45 17.19
N ILE A 85 -14.06 5.14 17.10
CA ILE A 85 -13.53 3.80 17.36
C ILE A 85 -12.94 3.71 18.76
N ASN A 86 -12.90 2.49 19.31
CA ASN A 86 -12.21 2.18 20.57
C ASN A 86 -12.64 3.06 21.77
N ALA A 87 -13.86 3.60 21.74
CA ALA A 87 -14.35 4.53 22.75
C ALA A 87 -14.26 3.95 24.18
N GLY A 88 -13.96 4.82 25.15
CA GLY A 88 -13.88 4.47 26.57
C GLY A 88 -12.67 3.62 26.98
N ARG A 89 -11.73 3.33 26.06
CA ARG A 89 -10.50 2.59 26.39
C ARG A 89 -9.42 3.56 26.88
N PRO A 90 -8.66 3.21 27.94
CA PRO A 90 -7.53 4.02 28.36
C PRO A 90 -6.46 4.03 27.28
N VAL A 91 -5.86 5.19 27.03
CA VAL A 91 -4.84 5.39 26.00
C VAL A 91 -3.49 5.64 26.64
N VAL A 92 -2.46 4.97 26.12
CA VAL A 92 -1.06 5.21 26.47
C VAL A 92 -0.33 5.71 25.23
N THR A 93 0.33 6.85 25.33
CA THR A 93 1.18 7.40 24.26
C THR A 93 2.64 7.02 24.49
N LEU A 94 3.31 6.53 23.45
CA LEU A 94 4.72 6.13 23.45
C LEU A 94 5.46 6.70 22.25
N SER A 95 6.70 7.13 22.49
CA SER A 95 7.68 7.44 21.44
C SER A 95 8.36 6.17 20.96
N VAL A 96 8.37 5.95 19.64
CA VAL A 96 8.93 4.76 19.02
C VAL A 96 9.98 5.15 17.99
N VAL A 97 11.18 4.58 18.12
CA VAL A 97 12.29 4.81 17.19
C VAL A 97 12.62 3.53 16.45
N ASN A 98 12.68 3.57 15.12
CA ASN A 98 13.18 2.44 14.34
C ASN A 98 14.71 2.54 14.21
N THR A 99 15.43 1.62 14.85
CA THR A 99 16.90 1.56 14.80
C THR A 99 17.43 0.63 13.70
N ALA A 100 16.55 0.00 12.92
CA ALA A 100 16.96 -0.81 11.77
C ALA A 100 17.29 0.07 10.55
N ASP A 101 17.96 -0.55 9.59
CA ASP A 101 18.24 -0.01 8.25
C ASP A 101 17.06 -0.16 7.27
N ARG A 102 15.99 -0.83 7.71
CA ARG A 102 14.80 -1.14 6.90
C ARG A 102 13.53 -0.64 7.58
N PRO A 103 12.52 -0.27 6.78
CA PRO A 103 11.24 0.13 7.33
C PRO A 103 10.54 -1.04 8.03
N VAL A 104 9.85 -0.73 9.12
CA VAL A 104 9.04 -1.69 9.87
C VAL A 104 7.59 -1.22 9.86
N SER A 105 6.64 -2.12 9.67
CA SER A 105 5.21 -1.82 9.81
C SER A 105 4.56 -2.71 10.85
N VAL A 106 3.73 -2.13 11.72
CA VAL A 106 3.01 -2.83 12.79
C VAL A 106 1.51 -2.65 12.61
N GLY A 107 0.78 -3.76 12.58
CA GLY A 107 -0.67 -3.78 12.37
C GLY A 107 -1.48 -3.39 13.62
N SER A 108 -2.72 -2.97 13.40
CA SER A 108 -3.66 -2.48 14.43
C SER A 108 -3.91 -3.42 15.62
N HIS A 109 -3.83 -4.74 15.41
CA HIS A 109 -4.14 -5.77 16.41
C HIS A 109 -2.92 -6.58 16.87
N TYR A 110 -1.73 -6.14 16.49
CA TYR A 110 -0.50 -6.76 16.94
C TYR A 110 -0.23 -6.40 18.42
N HIS A 111 0.19 -7.37 19.25
CA HIS A 111 0.61 -7.09 20.62
C HIS A 111 1.89 -6.23 20.59
N PHE A 112 1.75 -4.95 20.91
CA PHE A 112 2.77 -3.96 20.56
C PHE A 112 4.11 -4.23 21.27
N ALA A 113 4.09 -4.73 22.50
CA ALA A 113 5.30 -5.13 23.23
C ALA A 113 6.10 -6.23 22.52
N GLU A 114 5.48 -7.04 21.65
CA GLU A 114 6.15 -8.06 20.84
C GLU A 114 6.56 -7.58 19.44
N ALA A 115 6.43 -6.28 19.13
CA ALA A 115 6.86 -5.77 17.83
C ALA A 115 8.36 -6.03 17.58
N ASN A 116 8.81 -5.81 16.33
CA ASN A 116 10.21 -6.00 15.93
C ASN A 116 11.19 -5.40 16.97
N PRO A 117 12.20 -6.15 17.45
CA PRO A 117 13.12 -5.66 18.49
C PRO A 117 13.96 -4.45 18.07
N ALA A 118 14.10 -4.18 16.77
CA ALA A 118 14.72 -2.96 16.27
C ALA A 118 13.86 -1.70 16.48
N LEU A 119 12.60 -1.84 16.92
CA LEU A 119 11.82 -0.70 17.41
C LEU A 119 12.15 -0.47 18.89
N ARG A 120 12.77 0.67 19.19
CA ARG A 120 13.12 1.09 20.53
C ARG A 120 11.99 1.94 21.12
N PHE A 121 11.42 1.46 22.22
CA PHE A 121 10.37 2.11 23.01
C PHE A 121 10.24 1.38 24.36
N ASP A 122 9.40 1.91 25.26
CA ASP A 122 9.10 1.30 26.55
C ASP A 122 8.18 0.07 26.38
N ARG A 123 8.78 -1.14 26.45
CA ARG A 123 8.09 -2.41 26.23
C ARG A 123 7.14 -2.76 27.37
N ASP A 124 7.48 -2.39 28.60
CA ASP A 124 6.68 -2.68 29.79
C ASP A 124 5.38 -1.88 29.76
N ARG A 125 5.46 -0.58 29.40
CA ARG A 125 4.26 0.25 29.16
C ARG A 125 3.41 -0.21 27.98
N ALA A 126 4.00 -0.90 27.01
CA ALA A 126 3.30 -1.46 25.85
C ALA A 126 2.69 -2.86 26.10
N TRP A 127 3.00 -3.49 27.24
CA TRP A 127 2.57 -4.86 27.52
C TRP A 127 1.05 -4.96 27.59
N GLY A 128 0.49 -5.92 26.86
CA GLY A 128 -0.95 -6.14 26.75
C GLY A 128 -1.70 -5.04 25.99
N HIS A 129 -1.01 -4.22 25.19
CA HIS A 129 -1.62 -3.18 24.37
C HIS A 129 -1.45 -3.42 22.86
N ARG A 130 -2.30 -2.76 22.08
CA ARG A 130 -2.27 -2.70 20.60
C ARG A 130 -2.44 -1.27 20.12
N LEU A 131 -2.11 -1.00 18.85
CA LEU A 131 -2.26 0.34 18.26
C LEU A 131 -3.73 0.82 18.29
N ASN A 132 -3.94 2.06 18.74
CA ASN A 132 -5.22 2.75 18.73
C ASN A 132 -5.50 3.35 17.35
N ILE A 133 -5.70 2.48 16.37
CA ILE A 133 -5.92 2.84 14.97
C ILE A 133 -7.07 2.00 14.40
N LEU A 134 -7.53 2.32 13.20
CA LEU A 134 -8.55 1.53 12.51
C LEU A 134 -8.15 0.05 12.40
N ALA A 135 -9.13 -0.84 12.57
CA ALA A 135 -8.95 -2.26 12.32
C ALA A 135 -8.49 -2.50 10.87
N GLY A 136 -7.56 -3.43 10.68
CA GLY A 136 -6.92 -3.67 9.38
C GLY A 136 -5.83 -2.66 8.99
N GLY A 137 -5.77 -1.50 9.66
CA GLY A 137 -4.71 -0.51 9.45
C GLY A 137 -3.36 -0.93 10.02
N MET A 138 -2.32 -0.18 9.67
CA MET A 138 -0.96 -0.33 10.19
C MET A 138 -0.27 1.02 10.42
N ARG A 139 0.83 1.00 11.19
CA ARG A 139 1.76 2.11 11.31
C ARG A 139 3.12 1.71 10.77
N ARG A 140 3.68 2.56 9.91
CA ARG A 140 4.99 2.40 9.28
C ARG A 140 6.01 3.30 9.97
N PHE A 141 7.18 2.74 10.23
CA PHE A 141 8.31 3.41 10.87
C PHE A 141 9.50 3.36 9.91
N GLU A 142 9.89 4.52 9.37
CA GLU A 142 11.09 4.64 8.55
C GLU A 142 12.37 4.48 9.38
N PRO A 143 13.48 4.01 8.79
CA PRO A 143 14.78 3.95 9.46
C PRO A 143 15.16 5.27 10.12
N GLY A 144 15.54 5.23 11.41
CA GLY A 144 15.97 6.38 12.19
C GLY A 144 14.85 7.34 12.63
N ALA A 145 13.63 7.20 12.11
CA ALA A 145 12.53 8.08 12.47
C ALA A 145 12.02 7.81 13.90
N THR A 146 11.67 8.89 14.59
CA THR A 146 10.95 8.85 15.87
C THR A 146 9.49 9.21 15.61
N VAL A 147 8.58 8.34 16.05
CA VAL A 147 7.14 8.50 15.83
C VAL A 147 6.40 8.26 17.13
N GLU A 148 5.50 9.18 17.48
CA GLU A 148 4.57 9.00 18.58
C GLU A 148 3.41 8.08 18.15
N VAL A 149 3.09 7.09 18.98
CA VAL A 149 1.96 6.20 18.78
C VAL A 149 1.07 6.13 20.00
N GLU A 150 -0.20 5.85 19.75
CA GLU A 150 -1.18 5.63 20.80
C GLU A 150 -1.53 4.15 20.87
N LEU A 151 -1.56 3.64 22.09
CA LEU A 151 -1.85 2.26 22.39
C LEU A 151 -3.08 2.16 23.29
N ILE A 152 -3.86 1.11 23.10
CA ILE A 152 -5.02 0.75 23.92
C ILE A 152 -4.91 -0.71 24.38
N PRO A 153 -5.49 -1.08 25.53
CA PRO A 153 -5.46 -2.46 26.00
C PRO A 153 -6.10 -3.42 25.00
N LEU A 154 -5.47 -4.59 24.84
CA LEU A 154 -6.12 -5.76 24.26
C LEU A 154 -7.39 -6.09 25.07
N GLY A 155 -8.49 -6.36 24.37
CA GLY A 155 -9.76 -6.74 24.98
C GLY A 155 -9.92 -8.27 25.11
N GLY A 156 -11.14 -8.69 25.45
CA GLY A 156 -11.48 -10.11 25.59
C GLY A 156 -10.69 -10.78 26.72
N ARG A 157 -10.32 -12.06 26.52
CA ARG A 157 -9.56 -12.85 27.50
C ARG A 157 -8.08 -12.48 27.63
N ARG A 158 -7.59 -11.54 26.81
CA ARG A 158 -6.19 -11.07 26.84
C ARG A 158 -5.16 -12.23 26.78
N ILE A 159 -5.38 -13.14 25.83
CA ILE A 159 -4.49 -14.26 25.53
C ILE A 159 -3.78 -13.97 24.21
N VAL A 160 -2.45 -13.89 24.24
CA VAL A 160 -1.60 -13.65 23.07
C VAL A 160 -0.81 -14.90 22.75
N ARG A 161 -1.16 -15.58 21.65
CA ARG A 161 -0.46 -16.76 21.14
C ARG A 161 0.32 -16.41 19.88
N GLY A 162 1.47 -17.06 19.69
CA GLY A 162 2.33 -16.83 18.53
C GLY A 162 3.22 -15.60 18.68
N LEU A 163 3.26 -14.75 17.65
CA LEU A 163 4.11 -13.56 17.55
C LEU A 163 5.60 -13.91 17.72
N ARG A 164 6.29 -13.30 18.67
CA ARG A 164 7.69 -13.64 19.00
C ARG A 164 7.79 -14.66 20.12
N GLY A 165 6.66 -15.10 20.68
CA GLY A 165 6.59 -16.09 21.75
C GLY A 165 6.94 -15.55 23.14
N ALA A 166 7.05 -14.22 23.33
CA ALA A 166 7.41 -13.66 24.62
C ALA A 166 6.27 -13.79 25.65
N CYS A 167 5.00 -13.68 25.21
CA CYS A 167 3.84 -13.95 26.05
C CYS A 167 3.43 -15.43 25.96
N GLY A 168 3.15 -15.93 24.76
CA GLY A 168 2.80 -17.35 24.52
C GLY A 168 1.50 -17.85 25.19
N GLY A 169 0.73 -16.99 25.84
CA GLY A 169 -0.37 -17.38 26.71
C GLY A 169 -1.21 -16.21 27.23
N ALA A 170 -1.70 -16.31 28.47
CA ALA A 170 -2.44 -15.23 29.12
C ALA A 170 -1.49 -14.09 29.53
N LEU A 171 -1.94 -12.84 29.37
CA LEU A 171 -1.14 -11.66 29.72
C LEU A 171 -1.15 -11.31 31.21
N ASP A 172 -2.22 -11.68 31.92
CA ASP A 172 -2.52 -11.25 33.28
C ASP A 172 -2.52 -12.44 34.27
N GLY A 173 -1.73 -13.47 33.96
CA GLY A 173 -1.64 -14.73 34.72
C GLY A 173 -0.57 -14.73 35.81
#